data_AF-A0A434QWP5-F1
#
_entry.id   AF-A0A434QWP5-F1
#
_cell.length_a   1.000
_cell.length_b   1.000
_cell.length_c   1.000
_cell.angle_alpha   90.00
_cell.angle_beta   90.00
_cell.angle_gamma   90.00
#
_symmetry.space_group_name_H-M   'P 1'
#
loop_
_entity.id
_entity.type
_entity.pdbx_description
1 polymer ?
#
loop_
_entity_poly.entity_id
_entity_poly.type
_entity_poly.pdbx_seq_one_letter_code
_entity_poly.pdbx_strand_id
1 'polypeptide(L)'
;HIELARLSGNEFLLRGVRDAMTRLSRARWLEVRDEAALGRAWAEHHAILAAVRKGDAEKAARLLSAHIAGSRDRLVTSLHDERRGLRARGFAVVGG
;
A
#
# COMPACT_ATOMS: atom_id res chain seq x y z
N HIS A 1 5.76 -2.22 -6.90
CA HIS A 1 4.98 -3.47 -6.79
C HIS A 1 4.95 -4.26 -8.10
N ILE A 2 4.25 -3.80 -9.14
CA ILE A 2 4.10 -4.57 -10.40
C ILE A 2 5.43 -4.94 -11.03
N GLU A 3 6.35 -3.98 -11.22
CA GLU A 3 7.66 -4.28 -11.84
C GLU A 3 8.53 -5.20 -10.97
N LEU A 4 8.48 -5.09 -9.65
CA LEU A 4 9.17 -6.04 -8.76
C LEU A 4 8.60 -7.46 -8.91
N ALA A 5 7.28 -7.60 -9.02
CA ALA A 5 6.64 -8.89 -9.28
C ALA A 5 7.02 -9.43 -10.66
N ARG A 6 7.11 -8.57 -11.68
CA ARG A 6 7.55 -8.94 -13.04
C ARG A 6 8.96 -9.51 -13.04
N LEU A 7 9.89 -8.89 -12.31
CA LEU A 7 11.28 -9.35 -12.20
C LEU A 7 11.43 -10.73 -11.55
N SER A 8 10.44 -11.20 -10.80
CA SER A 8 10.45 -12.57 -10.25
C SER A 8 10.31 -13.66 -11.31
N GLY A 9 9.88 -13.32 -12.54
CA GLY A 9 9.53 -14.28 -13.59
C GLY A 9 8.30 -15.14 -13.26
N ASN A 10 7.60 -14.87 -12.16
CA ASN A 10 6.45 -15.65 -11.72
C ASN A 10 5.13 -14.99 -12.15
N GLU A 11 4.55 -15.50 -13.23
CA GLU A 11 3.29 -15.01 -13.80
C GLU A 11 2.09 -15.11 -12.84
N PHE A 12 2.06 -16.11 -11.96
CA PHE A 12 1.02 -16.23 -10.94
C PHE A 12 1.11 -15.07 -9.94
N LEU A 13 2.32 -14.75 -9.44
CA LEU A 13 2.53 -13.62 -8.55
C LEU A 13 2.24 -12.29 -9.23
N LEU A 14 2.66 -12.11 -10.48
CA LEU A 14 2.41 -10.89 -11.23
C LEU A 14 0.91 -10.62 -11.40
N ARG A 15 0.11 -11.64 -11.72
CA ARG A 15 -1.35 -11.51 -11.80
C ARG A 15 -1.96 -11.13 -10.45
N GLY A 16 -1.59 -11.84 -9.38
CA GLY A 16 -2.10 -11.52 -8.03
C GLY A 16 -1.78 -10.08 -7.59
N VAL A 17 -0.57 -9.60 -7.88
CA VAL A 17 -0.17 -8.21 -7.57
C VAL A 17 -0.95 -7.20 -8.41
N ARG A 18 -1.18 -7.48 -9.70
CA ARG A 18 -2.01 -6.59 -10.56
C ARG A 18 -3.44 -6.49 -10.03
N ASP A 19 -4.06 -7.62 -9.68
CA ASP A 19 -5.43 -7.63 -9.16
C ASP A 19 -5.54 -6.86 -7.83
N ALA A 20 -4.58 -7.06 -6.93
CA ALA A 20 -4.51 -6.31 -5.68
C ALA A 20 -4.35 -4.80 -5.92
N MET A 21 -3.44 -4.39 -6.82
CA MET A 21 -3.21 -2.99 -7.15
C MET A 21 -4.45 -2.33 -7.79
N THR A 22 -5.19 -3.06 -8.64
CA THR A 22 -6.44 -2.57 -9.23
C THR A 22 -7.48 -2.27 -8.16
N ARG A 23 -7.68 -3.18 -7.20
CA ARG A 23 -8.61 -2.99 -6.07
C ARG A 23 -8.19 -1.86 -5.13
N LEU A 24 -6.89 -1.72 -4.89
CA LEU A 24 -6.32 -0.70 -4.01
C LEU A 24 -6.23 0.69 -4.64
N SER A 25 -6.32 0.82 -5.97
CA SER A 25 -6.14 2.11 -6.67
C SER A 25 -7.00 3.25 -6.11
N ARG A 26 -8.26 2.98 -5.77
CA ARG A 26 -9.20 3.95 -5.17
C ARG A 26 -8.84 4.31 -3.74
N ALA A 27 -8.52 3.29 -2.93
CA ALA A 27 -8.08 3.42 -1.55
C ALA A 27 -6.76 4.21 -1.43
N ARG A 28 -5.82 3.95 -2.33
CA ARG A 28 -4.51 4.59 -2.35
C ARG A 28 -4.59 6.09 -2.64
N TRP A 29 -5.61 6.53 -3.38
CA TRP A 29 -5.85 7.96 -3.61
C TRP A 29 -6.19 8.72 -2.31
N LEU A 30 -6.84 8.05 -1.35
CA LEU A 30 -7.13 8.65 -0.03
C LEU A 30 -5.84 8.87 0.78
N GLU A 31 -4.83 8.00 0.63
CA GLU A 31 -3.55 8.11 1.33
C GLU A 31 -2.61 9.19 0.74
N VAL A 32 -2.76 9.54 -0.54
CA VAL A 32 -1.86 10.45 -1.27
C VAL A 32 -2.15 11.93 -1.00
N ARG A 33 -3.22 12.25 -0.25
CA ARG A 33 -3.56 13.64 0.12
C ARG A 33 -2.68 14.23 1.23
N ASP A 34 -1.90 13.40 1.91
CA ASP A 34 -0.96 13.79 2.97
C ASP A 34 0.48 13.76 2.42
N GLU A 35 1.14 14.92 2.34
CA GLU A 35 2.53 15.04 1.89
C GLU A 35 3.49 14.20 2.74
N ALA A 36 3.24 14.08 4.05
CA ALA A 36 4.05 13.25 4.92
C ALA A 36 3.87 11.76 4.60
N ALA A 37 2.66 11.33 4.26
CA ALA A 37 2.39 9.97 3.80
C ALA A 37 3.07 9.66 2.47
N LEU A 38 3.03 10.61 1.53
CA LEU A 38 3.74 10.48 0.25
C LEU A 38 5.25 10.34 0.46
N GLY A 39 5.85 11.20 1.29
CA GLY A 39 7.27 11.14 1.64
C GLY A 39 7.69 9.81 2.25
N ARG A 40 6.91 9.28 3.21
CA ARG A 40 7.14 7.95 3.80
C ARG A 40 7.09 6.85 2.75
N ALA A 41 6.03 6.82 1.94
CA ALA A 41 5.90 5.81 0.90
C ALA A 41 7.06 5.87 -0.11
N TRP A 42 7.55 7.06 -0.44
CA TRP A 42 8.71 7.24 -1.31
C TRP A 42 9.98 6.67 -0.70
N ALA A 43 10.24 6.97 0.59
CA ALA A 43 11.40 6.45 1.31
C ALA A 43 11.37 4.92 1.44
N GLU A 44 10.21 4.35 1.77
CA GLU A 44 10.00 2.89 1.85
C GLU A 44 10.31 2.20 0.51
N HIS A 45 9.78 2.71 -0.61
CA HIS A 45 10.07 2.15 -1.94
C HIS A 45 11.57 2.24 -2.28
N HIS A 46 12.23 3.37 -1.99
CA HIS A 46 13.66 3.52 -2.24
C HIS A 46 14.49 2.53 -1.44
N ALA A 47 14.14 2.30 -0.17
CA ALA A 47 14.84 1.32 0.68
C ALA A 47 14.70 -0.11 0.12
N ILE A 48 13.50 -0.49 -0.34
CA ILE A 48 13.27 -1.80 -0.98
C ILE A 48 14.13 -1.93 -2.24
N LEU A 49 14.08 -0.94 -3.14
CA LEU A 49 14.85 -0.97 -4.39
C LEU A 49 16.36 -0.99 -4.15
N ALA A 50 16.83 -0.29 -3.12
CA ALA A 50 18.24 -0.32 -2.72
C ALA A 50 18.68 -1.72 -2.24
N ALA A 51 17.83 -2.43 -1.48
CA ALA A 51 18.11 -3.81 -1.06
C ALA A 51 18.13 -4.77 -2.27
N VAL A 52 17.15 -4.65 -3.17
CA VAL A 52 17.09 -5.44 -4.42
C VAL A 52 18.33 -5.22 -5.28
N ARG A 53 18.75 -3.97 -5.49
CA ARG A 53 19.96 -3.64 -6.28
C ARG A 53 21.24 -4.22 -5.68
N LYS A 54 21.29 -4.40 -4.36
CA LYS A 54 22.42 -5.01 -3.65
C LYS A 54 22.38 -6.54 -3.64
N GLY A 55 21.31 -7.16 -4.17
CA GLY A 55 21.11 -8.61 -4.10
C GLY A 55 20.74 -9.12 -2.70
N ASP A 56 20.38 -8.23 -1.77
CA ASP A 56 20.02 -8.59 -0.39
C ASP A 56 18.53 -8.98 -0.34
N ALA A 57 18.26 -10.22 -0.73
CA ALA A 57 16.91 -10.77 -0.85
C ALA A 57 16.15 -10.76 0.49
N GLU A 58 16.81 -11.12 1.59
CA GLU A 58 16.21 -11.15 2.93
C GLU A 58 15.79 -9.76 3.39
N LYS A 59 16.65 -8.75 3.22
CA LYS A 59 16.30 -7.38 3.55
C LYS A 59 15.19 -6.85 2.64
N ALA A 60 15.24 -7.12 1.35
CA ALA A 60 14.20 -6.72 0.41
C ALA A 60 12.84 -7.31 0.80
N ALA A 61 12.79 -8.60 1.14
CA ALA A 61 11.59 -9.29 1.58
C ALA A 61 11.02 -8.68 2.88
N ARG A 62 11.88 -8.47 3.90
CA ARG A 62 11.45 -7.84 5.17
C ARG A 62 10.88 -6.44 4.96
N LEU A 63 11.56 -5.60 4.18
CA LEU A 63 11.12 -4.23 3.89
C LEU A 63 9.82 -4.22 3.10
N LEU A 64 9.67 -5.10 2.10
CA LEU A 64 8.45 -5.20 1.30
C LEU A 64 7.26 -5.67 2.14
N SER A 65 7.44 -6.68 2.98
CA SER A 65 6.39 -7.16 3.91
C SER A 65 5.95 -6.07 4.88
N ALA A 66 6.92 -5.33 5.47
CA ALA A 66 6.61 -4.21 6.35
C ALA A 66 5.86 -3.08 5.62
N HIS A 67 6.26 -2.74 4.39
CA HIS A 67 5.56 -1.75 3.57
C HIS A 67 4.11 -2.13 3.28
N ILE A 68 3.86 -3.39 2.92
CA ILE A 68 2.51 -3.89 2.63
C ILE A 68 1.64 -3.87 3.89
N ALA A 69 2.16 -4.38 5.01
CA ALA A 69 1.44 -4.37 6.28
C ALA A 69 1.12 -2.94 6.75
N GLY A 70 2.12 -2.05 6.72
CA GLY A 70 1.93 -0.64 7.07
C GLY A 70 0.93 0.07 6.17
N SER A 71 0.93 -0.21 4.87
CA SER A 71 -0.05 0.36 3.93
C SER A 71 -1.47 -0.14 4.22
N ARG A 72 -1.64 -1.44 4.52
CA ARG A 72 -2.93 -1.99 4.94
C ARG A 72 -3.46 -1.28 6.19
N ASP A 73 -2.63 -1.14 7.21
CA ASP A 73 -3.07 -0.59 8.50
C ASP A 73 -3.51 0.87 8.35
N ARG A 74 -2.75 1.67 7.58
CA ARG A 74 -3.11 3.06 7.27
C ARG A 74 -4.43 3.18 6.51
N LEU A 75 -4.64 2.33 5.50
CA LEU A 75 -5.90 2.30 4.77
C LEU A 75 -7.08 1.99 5.70
N VAL A 76 -6.95 0.96 6.55
CA VAL A 76 -8.00 0.59 7.52
C VAL A 76 -8.29 1.75 8.47
N THR A 77 -7.27 2.42 8.98
CA THR A 77 -7.42 3.62 9.83
C THR A 77 -8.15 4.75 9.08
N SER A 78 -7.75 5.07 7.85
CA SER A 78 -8.38 6.12 7.04
C SER A 78 -9.86 5.84 6.82
N LEU A 79 -10.24 4.60 6.51
CA LEU A 79 -11.64 4.20 6.33
C LEU A 79 -12.45 4.34 7.63
N HIS A 80 -11.84 4.00 8.77
CA HIS A 80 -12.48 4.19 10.07
C HIS A 80 -12.71 5.67 10.40
N ASP A 81 -11.73 6.52 10.13
CA ASP A 81 -11.80 7.95 10.42
C ASP A 81 -12.78 8.67 9.49
N GLU A 82 -12.82 8.33 8.21
CA GLU A 82 -13.82 8.84 7.26
C GLU A 82 -15.24 8.48 7.71
N ARG A 83 -15.47 7.22 8.11
CA ARG A 83 -16.76 6.78 8.65
C ARG A 83 -17.17 7.54 9.91
N ARG A 84 -16.22 7.81 10.81
CA ARG A 84 -16.48 8.62 12.02
C ARG A 84 -16.82 10.07 11.67
N GLY A 85 -16.08 10.68 10.72
CA GLY A 85 -16.32 12.04 10.26
C GLY A 85 -17.70 12.21 9.60
N LEU A 86 -18.13 11.23 8.79
CA LEU A 86 -19.46 11.23 8.18
C LEU A 86 -20.58 11.15 9.23
N ARG A 87 -20.43 10.28 10.25
CA ARG A 87 -21.37 10.20 11.38
C ARG A 87 -21.41 11.48 12.19
N ALA A 88 -20.27 12.09 12.47
CA ALA A 88 -20.19 13.35 13.22
C ALA A 88 -20.88 14.53 12.49
N ARG A 89 -20.98 14.45 11.15
CA ARG A 89 -21.70 15.42 10.31
C ARG A 89 -23.19 15.08 10.11
N GLY A 90 -23.72 14.08 10.81
CA GLY A 90 -25.15 13.72 10.76
C GLY A 90 -25.56 12.87 9.55
N PHE A 91 -24.61 12.38 8.74
CA PHE A 91 -24.94 11.48 7.63
C PHE A 91 -25.14 10.05 8.11
N ALA A 92 -26.22 9.41 7.66
CA ALA A 92 -26.46 7.99 7.89
C ALA A 92 -25.51 7.15 7.02
N VAL A 93 -24.63 6.38 7.66
CA VAL A 93 -23.75 5.41 6.97
C VAL A 93 -24.54 4.11 6.81
N VAL A 94 -25.12 3.87 5.63
CA VAL A 94 -25.86 2.64 5.30
C VAL A 94 -24.89 1.65 4.64
N GLY A 95 -24.53 0.58 5.36
CA GLY A 95 -23.65 -0.49 4.85
C GLY A 95 -22.89 -1.20 5.96
N GLY A 96 -23.39 -2.38 6.33
CA GLY A 96 -22.78 -3.37 7.22
C GLY A 96 -23.22 -4.76 6.80
#